data_AF-F7JWS3-F1
#
_entry.id   AF-F7JWS3-F1
#
_cell.length_a   1.000
_cell.length_b   1.000
_cell.length_c   1.000
_cell.angle_alpha   90.00
_cell.angle_beta   90.00
_cell.angle_gamma   90.00
#
_symmetry.space_group_name_H-M   'P 1'
#
loop_
_entity.id
_entity.type
_entity.pdbx_description
1 polymer ?
#
loop_
_entity_poly.entity_id
_entity_poly.type
_entity_poly.pdbx_seq_one_letter_code
_entity_poly.pdbx_strand_id
1 'polypeptide(L)'
;MPISEAVEQAIRECIEEDILAEFLTQNRAEAKQVSIYEYDEEKHMRQEREASWEEGWEEGRLSGIKEGEERGKLSGRRELLKELIQKKLLKKMSVSEIAEELEEDEKLISELIQELE
;
A
#
# COMPACT_ATOMS: atom_id res chain seq x y z
N MET A 1 31.08 -3.42 -25.88
CA MET A 1 31.84 -4.46 -25.15
C MET A 1 31.05 -4.82 -23.91
N PRO A 2 30.60 -6.08 -23.76
CA PRO A 2 30.06 -6.59 -22.51
C PRO A 2 31.04 -6.38 -21.34
N ILE A 3 30.53 -6.11 -20.13
CA ILE A 3 31.35 -5.92 -18.92
C ILE A 3 32.32 -7.08 -18.69
N SER A 4 31.87 -8.31 -18.94
CA SER A 4 32.70 -9.50 -18.81
C SER A 4 33.90 -9.56 -19.77
N GLU A 5 33.77 -8.96 -20.95
CA GLU A 5 34.86 -8.84 -21.93
C GLU A 5 35.78 -7.67 -21.60
N ALA A 6 35.23 -6.56 -21.11
CA ALA A 6 36.00 -5.41 -20.64
C ALA A 6 36.93 -5.78 -19.46
N VAL A 7 36.37 -6.48 -18.48
CA VAL A 7 37.12 -6.96 -17.32
C VAL A 7 38.19 -7.97 -17.73
N GLU A 8 37.89 -8.88 -18.66
CA GLU A 8 38.86 -9.85 -19.18
C GLU A 8 40.03 -9.16 -19.89
N GLN A 9 39.74 -8.10 -20.67
CA GLN A 9 40.75 -7.33 -21.36
C GLN A 9 41.63 -6.54 -20.37
N ALA A 10 41.03 -5.87 -19.38
CA ALA A 10 41.77 -5.15 -18.35
C ALA A 10 42.71 -6.08 -17.55
N ILE A 11 42.26 -7.30 -17.22
CA ILE A 11 43.11 -8.30 -16.56
C ILE A 11 44.29 -8.71 -17.45
N ARG A 12 44.09 -8.84 -18.76
CA ARG A 12 45.17 -9.16 -19.71
C ARG A 12 46.20 -8.04 -19.79
N GLU A 13 45.74 -6.80 -19.96
CA GLU A 13 46.60 -5.62 -20.03
C GLU A 13 47.43 -5.48 -18.75
N CYS A 14 46.84 -5.67 -17.57
CA CYS A 14 47.58 -5.66 -16.31
C CYS A 14 48.65 -6.76 -16.23
N ILE A 15 48.37 -7.97 -16.73
CA ILE A 15 49.36 -9.05 -16.76
C ILE A 15 50.50 -8.73 -17.75
N GLU A 16 50.17 -8.16 -18.91
CA GLU A 16 51.14 -7.78 -19.94
C GLU A 16 52.05 -6.62 -19.49
N GLU A 17 51.52 -5.69 -18.70
CA GLU A 17 52.27 -4.55 -18.12
C GLU A 17 52.97 -4.88 -16.79
N ASP A 18 53.00 -6.15 -16.37
CA ASP A 18 53.59 -6.61 -15.10
C ASP A 18 52.96 -6.00 -13.83
N ILE A 19 51.69 -5.63 -13.90
CA ILE A 19 50.90 -5.08 -12.78
C ILE A 19 50.10 -6.21 -12.13
N LEU A 20 50.51 -6.60 -10.92
CA LEU A 20 49.90 -7.72 -10.19
C LEU A 20 49.88 -9.03 -11.01
N ALA A 21 50.82 -9.19 -11.94
CA ALA A 21 50.78 -10.25 -12.96
C ALA A 21 50.75 -11.65 -12.34
N GLU A 22 51.54 -11.92 -11.31
CA GLU A 22 51.54 -13.21 -10.61
C GLU A 22 50.18 -13.50 -9.95
N PHE A 23 49.60 -12.51 -9.26
CA PHE A 23 48.31 -12.63 -8.59
C PHE A 23 47.16 -12.83 -9.57
N LEU A 24 47.10 -12.02 -10.63
CA LEU A 24 46.05 -12.08 -11.65
C LEU A 24 46.16 -13.33 -12.53
N THR A 25 47.38 -13.85 -12.74
CA THR A 25 47.58 -15.11 -13.45
C THR A 25 47.05 -16.29 -12.64
N GLN A 26 47.33 -16.32 -11.33
CA GLN A 26 46.89 -17.39 -10.44
C GLN A 26 45.38 -17.33 -10.14
N ASN A 27 44.82 -16.13 -9.97
CA ASN A 27 43.45 -15.91 -9.48
C ASN A 27 42.50 -15.33 -10.54
N ARG A 28 42.80 -15.50 -11.83
CA ARG A 28 42.09 -14.88 -12.95
C ARG A 28 40.57 -15.03 -12.90
N ALA A 29 40.10 -16.25 -12.64
CA ALA A 29 38.67 -16.56 -12.64
C ALA A 29 37.94 -15.88 -11.48
N GLU A 30 38.56 -15.88 -10.29
CA GLU A 30 38.01 -15.24 -9.09
C GLU A 30 38.04 -13.71 -9.19
N ALA A 31 39.16 -13.13 -9.64
CA ALA A 31 39.29 -11.70 -9.88
C ALA A 31 38.24 -11.20 -10.89
N LYS A 32 37.99 -11.97 -11.96
CA LYS A 32 36.92 -11.68 -12.91
C LYS A 32 35.54 -11.80 -12.28
N GLN A 33 35.29 -12.84 -11.50
CA GLN A 33 33.98 -13.07 -10.89
C GLN A 33 33.65 -11.98 -9.85
N VAL A 34 34.58 -11.68 -8.95
CA VAL A 34 34.37 -10.69 -7.89
C VAL A 34 34.21 -9.28 -8.49
N SER A 35 35.06 -8.90 -9.44
CA SER A 35 34.96 -7.57 -10.09
C SER A 35 33.68 -7.37 -10.93
N ILE A 36 33.01 -8.44 -11.34
CA ILE A 36 31.75 -8.39 -12.09
C ILE A 36 30.52 -8.50 -11.17
N TYR A 37 30.63 -9.26 -10.09
CA TYR A 37 29.48 -9.67 -9.25
C TYR A 37 29.55 -9.14 -7.81
N GLU A 38 30.23 -8.02 -7.58
CA GLU A 38 30.15 -7.32 -6.30
C GLU A 38 28.73 -6.79 -6.01
N TYR A 39 28.44 -6.60 -4.73
CA TYR A 39 27.16 -6.13 -4.21
C TYR A 39 26.68 -4.87 -4.95
N ASP A 40 25.64 -5.03 -5.76
CA ASP A 40 24.99 -3.93 -6.47
C ASP A 40 24.06 -3.18 -5.49
N GLU A 41 24.66 -2.23 -4.78
CA GLU A 41 23.97 -1.36 -3.84
C GLU A 41 22.79 -0.63 -4.51
N GLU A 42 22.91 -0.25 -5.78
CA GLU A 42 21.81 0.39 -6.52
C GLU A 42 20.61 -0.55 -6.69
N LYS A 43 20.86 -1.84 -6.97
CA LYS A 43 19.80 -2.84 -7.07
C LYS A 43 19.12 -3.07 -5.73
N HIS A 44 19.86 -3.18 -4.64
CA HIS A 44 19.29 -3.33 -3.30
C HIS A 44 18.45 -2.11 -2.91
N MET A 45 18.99 -0.91 -3.09
CA MET A 45 18.26 0.34 -2.82
C MET A 45 17.01 0.49 -3.67
N ARG A 46 17.02 -0.01 -4.91
CA ARG A 46 15.83 -0.03 -5.78
C ARG A 46 14.77 -1.00 -5.23
N GLN A 47 15.17 -2.21 -4.85
CA GLN A 47 14.27 -3.22 -4.32
C GLN A 47 13.61 -2.77 -3.01
N GLU A 48 14.37 -2.15 -2.10
CA GLU A 48 13.81 -1.63 -0.85
C GLU A 48 12.80 -0.50 -1.09
N ARG A 49 13.07 0.39 -2.05
CA ARG A 49 12.13 1.45 -2.44
C ARG A 49 10.86 0.88 -3.06
N GLU A 50 10.98 -0.10 -3.95
CA GLU A 50 9.85 -0.76 -4.59
C GLU A 50 8.98 -1.50 -3.57
N ALA A 51 9.59 -2.26 -2.65
CA ALA A 51 8.88 -2.93 -1.57
C ALA A 51 8.17 -1.93 -0.64
N SER A 52 8.87 -0.87 -0.22
CA SER A 52 8.29 0.18 0.63
C SER A 52 7.13 0.90 -0.07
N TRP A 53 7.23 1.12 -1.37
CA TRP A 53 6.17 1.72 -2.17
C TRP A 53 4.94 0.80 -2.28
N GLU A 54 5.16 -0.49 -2.54
CA GLU A 54 4.10 -1.49 -2.64
C GLU A 54 3.37 -1.66 -1.30
N GLU A 55 4.10 -1.75 -0.19
CA GLU A 55 3.53 -1.80 1.16
C GLU A 55 2.67 -0.56 1.46
N GLY A 56 3.21 0.63 1.21
CA GLY A 56 2.47 1.87 1.45
C GLY A 56 1.24 2.04 0.55
N TRP A 57 1.32 1.58 -0.71
CA TRP A 57 0.18 1.59 -1.62
C TRP A 57 -0.92 0.63 -1.17
N GLU A 58 -0.54 -0.58 -0.76
CA GLU A 58 -1.48 -1.60 -0.31
C GLU A 58 -2.15 -1.20 1.02
N GLU A 59 -1.39 -0.64 1.97
CA GLU A 59 -1.93 -0.10 3.22
C GLU A 59 -2.93 1.03 2.95
N GLY A 60 -2.57 1.98 2.08
CA GLY A 60 -3.47 3.08 1.68
C GLY A 60 -4.75 2.57 1.01
N ARG A 61 -4.63 1.57 0.13
CA ARG A 61 -5.78 0.93 -0.53
C ARG A 61 -6.69 0.24 0.47
N LEU A 62 -6.15 -0.54 1.41
CA LEU A 62 -6.91 -1.23 2.43
C LEU A 62 -7.61 -0.25 3.38
N SER A 63 -6.92 0.81 3.81
CA SER A 63 -7.52 1.86 4.64
C SER A 63 -8.67 2.54 3.91
N GLY A 64 -8.48 2.91 2.64
CA GLY A 64 -9.51 3.55 1.83
C GLY A 64 -10.76 2.67 1.64
N ILE A 65 -10.58 1.37 1.41
CA ILE A 65 -11.71 0.42 1.32
C ILE A 65 -12.45 0.35 2.65
N LYS A 66 -11.73 0.17 3.76
CA LYS A 66 -12.33 0.05 5.08
C LYS A 66 -13.10 1.30 5.48
N GLU A 67 -12.54 2.49 5.26
CA GLU A 67 -13.22 3.75 5.49
C GLU A 67 -14.46 3.92 4.60
N GLY A 68 -14.36 3.52 3.33
CA GLY A 68 -15.47 3.54 2.39
C GLY A 68 -16.62 2.63 2.82
N GLU A 69 -16.31 1.40 3.24
CA GLU A 69 -17.30 0.43 3.72
C GLU A 69 -17.98 0.92 5.00
N GLU A 70 -17.24 1.40 5.99
CA GLU A 70 -17.81 1.90 7.24
C GLU A 70 -18.69 3.13 7.01
N ARG A 71 -18.24 4.07 6.18
CA ARG A 71 -19.05 5.23 5.78
C ARG A 71 -20.31 4.80 5.04
N GLY A 72 -20.20 3.83 4.15
CA GLY A 72 -21.33 3.26 3.40
C GLY A 72 -22.36 2.60 4.32
N LYS A 73 -21.91 1.78 5.28
CA LYS A 73 -22.79 1.15 6.28
C LYS A 73 -23.52 2.18 7.14
N LEU A 74 -22.80 3.19 7.64
CA LEU A 74 -23.39 4.24 8.46
C LEU A 74 -24.43 5.05 7.67
N SER A 75 -24.08 5.45 6.44
CA SER A 75 -25.00 6.15 5.54
C SER A 75 -26.23 5.30 5.25
N GLY A 76 -26.04 4.02 4.90
CA GLY A 76 -27.15 3.11 4.60
C GLY A 76 -28.08 2.87 5.80
N ARG A 77 -27.53 2.72 7.02
CA ARG A 77 -28.32 2.62 8.24
C ARG A 77 -29.12 3.90 8.49
N ARG A 78 -28.50 5.07 8.30
CA ARG A 78 -29.17 6.37 8.48
C ARG A 78 -30.32 6.55 7.50
N GLU A 79 -30.13 6.23 6.22
CA GLU A 79 -31.18 6.30 5.20
C GLU A 79 -32.33 5.31 5.47
N LEU A 80 -32.01 4.06 5.85
CA LEU A 80 -33.03 3.09 6.24
C LEU A 80 -33.85 3.59 7.44
N LEU A 81 -33.18 4.17 8.44
CA LEU A 81 -33.84 4.72 9.61
C LEU A 81 -34.77 5.89 9.24
N LYS A 82 -34.34 6.79 8.35
CA LYS A 82 -35.18 7.85 7.78
C LYS A 82 -36.43 7.30 7.09
N GLU A 83 -36.30 6.28 6.26
CA GLU A 83 -37.45 5.65 5.60
C GLU A 83 -38.44 5.04 6.61
N LEU A 84 -37.94 4.39 7.67
CA LEU A 84 -38.78 3.83 8.73
C LEU A 84 -39.52 4.92 9.50
N ILE A 85 -38.83 6.01 9.83
CA ILE A 85 -39.41 7.19 10.50
C ILE A 85 -40.53 7.76 9.63
N GLN A 86 -40.30 8.00 8.34
CA GLN A 86 -41.34 8.50 7.42
C GLN A 86 -42.59 7.61 7.41
N LYS A 87 -42.40 6.28 7.30
CA LYS A 87 -43.52 5.32 7.32
C LYS A 87 -44.30 5.35 8.63
N LYS A 88 -43.63 5.58 9.76
CA LYS A 88 -44.28 5.68 11.09
C LYS A 88 -44.96 7.02 11.31
N LEU A 89 -44.40 8.12 10.82
CA LEU A 89 -45.03 9.44 10.81
C LEU A 89 -46.34 9.44 10.00
N LEU A 90 -46.37 8.74 8.85
CA LEU A 90 -47.61 8.54 8.09
C LEU A 90 -48.70 7.78 8.87
N LYS A 91 -48.30 6.92 9.81
CA LYS A 91 -49.21 6.25 10.75
C LYS A 91 -49.63 7.12 11.94
N LYS A 92 -49.20 8.40 11.98
CA LYS A 92 -49.44 9.38 13.04
C LYS A 92 -48.86 9.00 14.41
N MET A 93 -47.76 8.24 14.41
CA MET A 93 -47.03 7.92 15.64
C MET A 93 -46.27 9.16 16.13
N SER A 94 -46.16 9.32 17.45
CA SER A 94 -45.36 10.36 18.09
C SER A 94 -43.87 10.03 18.07
N VAL A 95 -43.02 11.03 18.30
CA VAL A 95 -41.55 10.85 18.36
C VAL A 95 -41.15 9.83 19.42
N SER A 96 -41.82 9.83 20.59
CA SER A 96 -41.53 8.89 21.68
C SER A 96 -41.86 7.45 21.32
N GLU A 97 -43.03 7.21 20.69
CA GLU A 97 -43.42 5.88 20.22
C GLU A 97 -42.49 5.36 19.10
N ILE A 98 -42.02 6.25 18.22
CA ILE A 98 -41.07 5.90 17.16
C ILE A 98 -39.72 5.52 17.74
N ALA A 99 -39.23 6.27 18.72
CA ALA A 99 -37.97 6.01 19.42
C ALA A 99 -38.01 4.66 20.15
N GLU A 100 -39.10 4.37 20.87
CA GLU A 100 -39.30 3.09 21.55
C GLU A 100 -39.35 1.92 20.55
N GLU A 101 -40.12 2.04 19.46
CA GLU A 101 -40.28 0.93 18.50
C GLU A 101 -39.02 0.69 17.63
N LEU A 102 -38.21 1.72 17.40
CA LEU A 102 -36.95 1.60 16.66
C LEU A 102 -35.76 1.31 17.57
N GLU A 103 -35.94 1.31 18.89
CA GLU A 103 -34.88 1.17 19.90
C GLU A 103 -33.75 2.21 19.71
N GLU A 104 -34.13 3.44 19.34
CA GLU A 104 -33.22 4.56 19.08
C GLU A 104 -33.53 5.74 20.01
N ASP A 105 -32.57 6.63 20.23
CA ASP A 105 -32.75 7.80 21.08
C ASP A 105 -33.77 8.80 20.50
N GLU A 106 -34.67 9.33 21.32
CA GLU A 106 -35.63 10.37 20.90
C GLU A 106 -34.96 11.60 20.27
N LYS A 107 -33.75 11.94 20.73
CA LYS A 107 -32.93 13.01 20.14
C LYS A 107 -32.54 12.71 18.70
N LEU A 108 -32.06 11.49 18.45
CA LEU A 108 -31.66 11.04 17.11
C LEU A 108 -32.87 11.03 16.17
N ILE A 109 -34.01 10.52 16.63
CA ILE A 109 -35.25 10.54 15.85
C ILE A 109 -35.66 11.98 15.53
N SER A 110 -35.61 12.90 16.50
CA SER A 110 -35.94 14.31 16.29
C SER A 110 -35.02 14.98 15.27
N GLU A 111 -33.71 14.73 15.35
CA GLU A 111 -32.73 15.22 14.38
C GLU A 111 -33.01 14.69 12.97
N LEU A 112 -33.29 13.39 12.84
CA LEU A 112 -33.57 12.79 11.54
C LEU A 112 -34.89 13.27 10.94
N ILE A 113 -35.89 13.59 11.77
CA ILE A 113 -37.14 14.22 11.31
C ILE A 113 -36.86 15.64 10.78
N GLN A 114 -36.03 16.43 11.46
CA GLN A 114 -35.63 17.76 10.99
C GLN A 114 -34.86 17.71 9.66
N GLU A 115 -34.08 16.66 9.41
CA GLU A 115 -33.39 16.45 8.13
C GLU A 115 -34.31 16.03 6.98
N LEU A 116 -35.54 15.61 7.29
CA LEU A 116 -36.54 15.15 6.31
C LEU A 116 -37.52 16.26 5.90
N GLU A 117 -37.59 17.35 6.67
CA GLU A 117 -38.36 18.57 6.36
C GLU A 117 -37.63 19.46 5.34
#